data_AF-A0A366HX66-F1
#
_entry.id   AF-A0A366HX66-F1
#
_cell.length_a   1.000
_cell.length_b   1.000
_cell.length_c   1.000
_cell.angle_alpha   90.00
_cell.angle_beta   90.00
_cell.angle_gamma   90.00
#
_symmetry.space_group_name_H-M   'P 1'
#
loop_
_entity.id
_entity.type
_entity.pdbx_description
1 polymer ?
#
loop_
_entity_poly.entity_id
_entity_poly.type
_entity_poly.pdbx_seq_one_letter_code
_entity_poly.pdbx_strand_id
1 'polypeptide(L)'
;MTPRTFLTLTACLLLASCGTSKTNRTSIITDVIPAGSRIEYYGQIHGDTWLPTMVQTSIPSPMPVKEAQQWALSAAQQRLGDKWKDYLFRVTAPGEKPIILWQRRNHVQL
;
A
#
# COMPACT_ATOMS: atom_id res chain seq x y z
N MET A 1 -68.50 -28.14 6.11
CA MET A 1 -68.03 -27.92 4.73
C MET A 1 -66.68 -27.22 4.78
N THR A 2 -65.59 -27.94 4.58
CA THR A 2 -64.29 -27.39 4.14
C THR A 2 -64.39 -27.15 2.63
N PRO A 3 -63.73 -26.11 2.03
CA PRO A 3 -62.29 -26.21 1.80
C PRO A 3 -61.50 -24.88 1.64
N ARG A 4 -60.17 -25.06 1.45
CA ARG A 4 -59.18 -24.21 0.75
C ARG A 4 -58.48 -23.10 1.53
N THR A 5 -57.43 -23.54 2.22
CA THR A 5 -56.05 -23.02 2.12
C THR A 5 -55.77 -22.13 0.91
N PHE A 6 -55.27 -20.92 1.17
CA PHE A 6 -54.17 -20.35 0.39
C PHE A 6 -53.17 -19.72 1.35
N LEU A 7 -52.04 -20.42 1.48
CA LEU A 7 -50.76 -19.87 1.93
C LEU A 7 -50.43 -18.64 1.06
N THR A 8 -49.97 -17.56 1.67
CA THR A 8 -48.97 -16.69 1.05
C THR A 8 -48.16 -16.02 2.15
N LEU A 9 -47.12 -16.73 2.59
CA LEU A 9 -45.97 -16.12 3.25
C LEU A 9 -45.46 -15.00 2.36
N THR A 10 -45.58 -13.74 2.80
CA THR A 10 -44.84 -12.63 2.20
C THR A 10 -43.75 -12.24 3.17
N ALA A 11 -42.69 -13.04 3.17
CA ALA A 11 -41.44 -12.78 3.89
C ALA A 11 -40.50 -12.02 2.96
N CYS A 12 -40.59 -10.70 2.95
CA CYS A 12 -39.63 -9.75 2.36
C CYS A 12 -39.99 -8.41 3.04
N LEU A 13 -39.14 -7.64 3.71
CA LEU A 13 -37.73 -7.39 3.49
C LEU A 13 -37.07 -7.14 4.85
N LEU A 14 -36.24 -8.06 5.32
CA LEU A 14 -35.11 -7.69 6.17
C LEU A 14 -34.03 -7.18 5.22
N LEU A 15 -34.07 -5.89 4.92
CA LEU A 15 -32.89 -5.18 4.42
C LEU A 15 -31.87 -5.26 5.56
N ALA A 16 -31.08 -6.33 5.55
CA ALA A 16 -29.80 -6.37 6.20
C ALA A 16 -29.01 -5.22 5.60
N SER A 17 -29.10 -4.07 6.25
CA SER A 17 -28.12 -3.00 6.18
C SER A 17 -26.81 -3.62 6.66
N CYS A 18 -26.15 -4.38 5.79
CA CYS A 18 -24.71 -4.47 5.76
C CYS A 18 -24.24 -3.05 5.47
N GLY A 19 -24.24 -2.21 6.50
CA GLY A 19 -23.36 -1.07 6.57
C GLY A 19 -21.97 -1.66 6.47
N THR A 20 -21.48 -1.79 5.25
CA THR A 20 -20.06 -1.98 5.00
C THR A 20 -19.45 -0.69 5.50
N SER A 21 -19.14 -0.69 6.79
CA SER A 21 -18.32 0.33 7.39
C SER A 21 -17.01 0.22 6.63
N LYS A 22 -16.89 1.03 5.57
CA LYS A 22 -15.62 1.37 4.95
C LYS A 22 -14.88 2.16 6.02
N THR A 23 -14.41 1.44 7.04
CA THR A 23 -13.33 1.93 7.87
C THR A 23 -12.23 2.24 6.89
N ASN A 24 -12.07 3.53 6.61
CA ASN A 24 -10.98 4.11 5.88
C ASN A 24 -9.76 3.94 6.80
N ARG A 25 -9.34 2.69 7.00
CA ARG A 25 -8.08 2.33 7.64
C ARG A 25 -7.04 2.69 6.61
N THR A 26 -6.65 3.96 6.59
CA THR A 26 -5.25 4.29 6.33
C THR A 26 -4.47 3.57 7.41
N SER A 27 -4.07 2.33 7.14
CA SER A 27 -3.14 1.60 7.97
C SER A 27 -1.87 2.43 7.99
N ILE A 28 -1.66 3.15 9.10
CA ILE A 28 -0.45 3.94 9.31
C ILE A 28 0.63 2.90 9.59
N ILE A 29 1.31 2.47 8.53
CA ILE A 29 2.54 1.70 8.66
C ILE A 29 3.56 2.69 9.25
N THR A 30 3.79 2.64 10.56
CA THR A 30 4.76 3.54 11.21
C THR A 30 6.17 2.97 11.17
N ASP A 31 6.33 1.69 11.50
CA ASP A 31 7.65 1.12 11.78
C ASP A 31 7.93 -0.22 11.09
N VAL A 32 6.89 -0.99 10.74
CA VAL A 32 7.02 -2.33 10.16
C VAL A 32 6.05 -2.51 9.00
N ILE A 33 6.60 -2.85 7.83
CA ILE A 33 5.87 -3.24 6.62
C ILE A 33 5.39 -4.68 6.81
N PRO A 34 4.08 -4.99 6.66
CA PRO A 34 3.57 -6.33 6.88
C PRO A 34 4.02 -7.32 5.80
N ALA A 35 4.10 -8.60 6.16
CA ALA A 35 4.36 -9.68 5.20
C ALA A 35 3.32 -9.69 4.06
N GLY A 36 3.70 -10.17 2.89
CA GLY A 36 2.87 -10.15 1.68
C GLY A 36 2.76 -8.78 1.02
N SER A 37 3.33 -7.72 1.61
CA SER A 37 3.37 -6.40 0.98
C SER A 37 4.19 -6.41 -0.30
N ARG A 38 3.79 -5.54 -1.23
CA ARG A 38 4.61 -5.16 -2.40
C ARG A 38 5.31 -3.84 -2.10
N ILE A 39 6.62 -3.78 -2.30
CA ILE A 39 7.43 -2.59 -2.12
C ILE A 39 8.03 -2.18 -3.47
N GLU A 40 7.85 -0.92 -3.85
CA GLU A 40 8.43 -0.36 -5.07
C GLU A 40 9.36 0.79 -4.72
N TYR A 41 10.59 0.67 -5.22
CA TYR A 41 11.68 1.60 -4.95
C TYR A 41 11.92 2.48 -6.16
N TYR A 42 12.16 3.76 -5.91
CA TYR A 42 12.40 4.76 -6.94
C TYR A 42 13.58 5.64 -6.56
N GLY A 43 14.35 6.03 -7.57
CA GLY A 43 15.38 7.05 -7.46
C GLY A 43 15.04 8.24 -8.34
N GLN A 44 15.32 9.44 -7.87
CA GLN A 44 15.22 10.66 -8.66
C GLN A 44 16.58 11.01 -9.22
N ILE A 45 16.67 11.24 -10.53
CA ILE A 45 17.88 11.74 -11.18
C ILE A 45 17.93 13.26 -11.21
N HIS A 46 19.09 13.84 -11.51
CA HIS A 46 19.31 15.29 -11.49
C HIS A 46 18.30 16.12 -12.33
N GLY A 47 17.75 15.55 -13.41
CA GLY A 47 16.66 16.15 -14.20
C GLY A 47 15.25 15.96 -13.63
N ASP A 48 15.13 15.85 -12.31
CA ASP A 48 13.88 15.70 -11.53
C ASP A 48 12.97 14.51 -11.88
N THR A 49 13.47 13.59 -12.70
CA THR A 49 12.72 12.42 -13.15
C THR A 49 12.85 11.28 -12.15
N TRP A 50 11.72 10.72 -11.73
CA TRP A 50 11.66 9.50 -10.91
C TRP A 50 11.72 8.27 -11.79
N LEU A 51 12.68 7.38 -11.51
CA LEU A 51 12.88 6.13 -12.21
C LEU A 51 12.72 4.94 -11.25
N PRO A 52 12.04 3.86 -11.67
CA PRO A 52 11.96 2.64 -10.87
C PRO A 52 13.33 1.99 -10.77
N THR A 53 13.74 1.62 -9.56
CA THR A 53 15.05 1.01 -9.30
C THR A 53 14.92 -0.48 -8.98
N MET A 54 13.89 -0.86 -8.22
CA MET A 54 13.64 -2.23 -7.79
C MET A 54 12.18 -2.41 -7.39
N VAL A 55 11.67 -3.63 -7.51
CA VAL A 55 10.35 -4.02 -7.01
C VAL A 55 10.50 -5.32 -6.24
N GLN A 56 9.99 -5.35 -5.01
CA GLN A 56 9.83 -6.55 -4.21
C GLN A 56 8.35 -6.89 -4.12
N THR A 57 7.97 -8.04 -4.66
CA THR A 57 6.58 -8.50 -4.64
C THR A 57 6.42 -9.53 -3.54
N SER A 58 5.41 -9.35 -2.69
CA SER A 58 5.05 -10.31 -1.63
C SER A 58 6.22 -10.67 -0.71
N ILE A 59 6.70 -9.70 0.08
CA ILE A 59 7.78 -9.94 1.03
C ILE A 59 7.44 -11.12 1.97
N PRO A 60 8.38 -12.03 2.26
CA PRO A 60 8.08 -13.29 2.96
C PRO A 60 7.83 -13.11 4.46
N SER A 61 8.34 -12.02 5.04
CA SER A 61 8.23 -11.70 6.46
C SER A 61 8.02 -10.20 6.63
N PRO A 62 7.53 -9.75 7.81
CA PRO A 62 7.48 -8.33 8.11
C PRO A 62 8.87 -7.70 7.99
N MET A 63 8.94 -6.50 7.41
CA MET A 63 10.18 -5.77 7.16
C MET A 63 10.17 -4.43 7.90
N PRO A 64 11.18 -4.10 8.72
CA PRO A 64 11.31 -2.78 9.30
C PRO A 64 11.41 -1.69 8.23
N VAL A 65 10.72 -0.56 8.42
CA VAL A 65 10.75 0.57 7.49
C VAL A 65 12.18 1.09 7.27
N LYS A 66 13.00 1.09 8.32
CA LYS A 66 14.42 1.46 8.24
C LYS A 66 15.23 0.54 7.34
N GLU A 67 14.89 -0.75 7.32
CA GLU A 67 15.51 -1.69 6.39
C GLU A 67 15.14 -1.32 4.94
N ALA A 68 13.84 -1.14 4.65
CA ALA A 68 13.38 -0.70 3.33
C ALA A 68 14.04 0.61 2.87
N GLN A 69 14.30 1.57 3.79
CA GLN A 69 15.07 2.78 3.48
C GLN A 69 16.49 2.48 2.99
N GLN A 70 17.20 1.53 3.62
CA GLN A 70 18.55 1.13 3.20
C GLN A 70 18.55 0.42 1.84
N TRP A 71 17.54 -0.41 1.58
CA TRP A 71 17.34 -1.01 0.27
C TRP A 71 17.04 0.05 -0.80
N ALA A 72 16.22 1.05 -0.50
CA ALA A 72 15.91 2.14 -1.42
C ALA A 72 17.17 2.92 -1.83
N LEU A 73 18.01 3.27 -0.84
CA LEU A 73 19.31 3.91 -1.06
C LEU A 73 20.22 3.04 -1.93
N SER A 74 20.39 1.77 -1.56
CA SER A 74 21.27 0.83 -2.26
C SER A 74 20.82 0.60 -3.70
N ALA A 75 19.51 0.44 -3.92
CA ALA A 75 18.93 0.25 -5.25
C ALA A 75 19.09 1.49 -6.13
N ALA A 76 18.93 2.71 -5.57
CA ALA A 76 19.20 3.95 -6.29
C ALA A 76 20.67 4.05 -6.72
N GLN A 77 21.61 3.82 -5.79
CA GLN A 77 23.04 3.84 -6.10
C GLN A 77 23.42 2.82 -7.18
N GLN A 78 22.99 1.57 -7.03
CA GLN A 78 23.31 0.50 -7.98
C GLN A 78 22.72 0.74 -9.37
N ARG A 79 21.49 1.24 -9.45
CA ARG A 79 20.78 1.41 -10.73
C ARG A 79 21.14 2.70 -11.45
N LEU A 80 21.36 3.79 -10.71
CA LEU A 80 21.48 5.14 -11.25
C LEU A 80 22.90 5.72 -11.13
N GLY A 81 23.82 5.04 -10.43
CA GLY A 81 25.22 5.46 -10.28
C GLY A 81 25.32 6.82 -9.59
N ASP A 82 26.06 7.76 -10.16
CA ASP A 82 26.21 9.10 -9.58
C ASP A 82 25.12 10.08 -10.05
N LYS A 83 24.16 9.61 -10.84
CA LYS A 83 23.13 10.47 -11.44
C LYS A 83 21.92 10.68 -10.54
N TRP A 84 21.78 9.96 -9.44
CA TRP A 84 20.65 10.12 -8.51
C TRP A 84 20.93 11.22 -7.47
N LYS A 85 19.86 11.88 -7.02
CA LYS A 85 19.90 12.91 -5.96
C LYS A 85 18.96 12.60 -4.79
N ASP A 86 17.87 11.89 -5.07
CA ASP A 86 16.86 11.51 -4.10
C ASP A 86 16.37 10.08 -4.33
N TYR A 87 15.69 9.53 -3.33
CA TYR A 87 15.05 8.22 -3.40
C TYR A 87 13.76 8.20 -2.57
N LEU A 88 12.86 7.29 -2.91
CA LEU A 88 11.64 7.02 -2.17
C LEU A 88 11.28 5.54 -2.30
N PHE A 89 10.36 5.09 -1.46
CA PHE A 89 9.66 3.83 -1.71
C PHE A 89 8.19 3.93 -1.33
N ARG A 90 7.37 3.19 -2.08
CA ARG A 90 5.95 3.02 -1.81
C ARG A 90 5.66 1.57 -1.45
N VAL A 91 4.67 1.39 -0.58
CA VAL A 91 4.27 0.10 -0.06
C VAL A 91 2.80 -0.12 -0.38
N THR A 92 2.48 -1.30 -0.86
CA THR A 92 1.10 -1.79 -1.02
C THR A 92 0.95 -2.98 -0.09
N ALA A 93 0.32 -2.78 1.07
CA ALA A 93 -0.01 -3.88 1.98
C ALA A 93 -1.12 -4.76 1.36
N PRO A 94 -1.24 -6.04 1.79
CA PRO A 94 -2.25 -6.95 1.25
C PRO A 94 -3.67 -6.38 1.38
N GLY A 95 -4.37 -6.23 0.25
CA GLY A 95 -5.74 -5.69 0.22
C GLY A 95 -5.84 -4.16 0.39
N GLU A 96 -4.71 -3.45 0.47
CA GLU A 96 -4.67 -2.00 0.65
C GLU A 96 -4.22 -1.26 -0.62
N LYS A 97 -4.45 0.06 -0.64
CA LYS A 97 -3.92 0.94 -1.69
C LYS A 97 -2.45 1.25 -1.45
N PRO A 98 -1.66 1.53 -2.50
CA PRO A 98 -0.26 1.94 -2.33
C PRO A 98 -0.17 3.26 -1.54
N ILE A 99 0.76 3.32 -0.60
CA ILE A 99 1.13 4.53 0.15
C ILE A 99 2.62 4.83 -0.06
N ILE A 100 2.97 6.10 -0.24
CA ILE A 100 4.38 6.52 -0.16
C ILE A 100 4.74 6.50 1.31
N LEU A 101 5.53 5.52 1.71
CA LEU A 101 5.86 5.32 3.11
C LEU A 101 7.03 6.20 3.53
N TRP A 102 7.95 6.44 2.61
CA TRP A 102 9.09 7.30 2.87
C TRP A 102 9.58 7.93 1.57
N GLN A 103 9.98 9.18 1.68
CA GLN A 103 10.67 9.94 0.63
C GLN A 103 11.72 10.80 1.31
N ARG A 104 12.93 10.82 0.75
CA ARG A 104 13.94 11.79 1.19
C ARG A 104 13.42 13.18 0.80
N ARG A 105 13.02 13.98 1.79
CA ARG A 105 12.88 15.42 1.59
C ARG A 105 14.26 16.00 1.85
N ASN A 106 15.01 16.29 0.80
CA ASN A 106 16.14 17.19 0.93
C ASN A 106 15.59 18.52 1.49
N HIS A 107 15.81 18.78 2.78
CA HIS A 107 15.78 20.15 3.28
C HIS A 107 16.96 20.85 2.61
N VAL A 108 16.73 21.44 1.44
CA VAL A 108 17.59 22.52 0.97
C VAL A 108 17.33 23.65 1.95
N GLN A 109 18.20 23.81 2.95
CA GLN A 109 18.33 25.10 3.63
C GLN A 109 18.74 26.10 2.55
N LEU A 110 17.79 26.95 2.16
CA LEU A 110 18.08 28.21 1.48
C LEU A 110 18.80 29.14 2.46
#